data_AF-A0A523TTQ4-F1
#
_entry.id   AF-A0A523TTQ4-F1
#
_cell.length_a   1.000
_cell.length_b   1.000
_cell.length_c   1.000
_cell.angle_alpha   90.00
_cell.angle_beta   90.00
_cell.angle_gamma   90.00
#
_symmetry.space_group_name_H-M   'P 1'
#
loop_
_entity.id
_entity.type
_entity.pdbx_description
1 polymer ?
#
loop_
_entity_poly.entity_id
_entity_poly.type
_entity_poly.pdbx_seq_one_letter_code
_entity_poly.pdbx_strand_id
1 'polypeptide(L)'
;MIKPRQTVREIEAYKPPLEGRRGRVRLDFNENTTGFPWAASGLPQEAVGVYPEYTDFLEKLSSHLKVPVENLMLTNGTGEAIFLAAFTFIEPCEDAALTSSPTFALIPHYLNLVGAELREVPVTADLQFDIEKIETELEKGVKLAIFASPENPTGATIDPDIFRGWCKKYPETLFIIDEAYAEYNEATALPYALELDNLLVLRTFSKAWAMPGLRLGVVAGNPGLLNYMMRVRAPYSVNASSVQIAMNLMERSDEVRGEAKALRGRAGPLLKEIEERGYGVHFGAGNFYLLKVGRDAKTLCDFCAERGVLIRDRSMYPGMEGMIRITIGTDDENNKLLQCLDEFRDSYAVIFDLDDTLVDTSRSFDATVIELVKRHSDKPLDRAELLDLRAEGGFNDDWDATVELLRRRGVAVTRGQIAGEGVPLYLELARENEDLFIKIDLLKKLAKRYRLFIATGRTRPEYEPLWAGTFGPVFEKVYCKDDTPGLPPKPAPDVLQKVIENHGLAGGLYVGNSIDDMKSAAGAGLDAIAVATNTEAALLAEAGAALVLDSPSDIGKVFML
;
A
#
# COMPACT_ATOMS: atom_id res chain seq x y z
N MET A 1 -35.60 19.24 -16.88
CA MET A 1 -34.32 18.51 -16.94
C MET A 1 -34.57 17.06 -16.61
N ILE A 2 -34.11 16.13 -17.45
CA ILE A 2 -34.17 14.70 -17.17
C ILE A 2 -33.20 14.41 -16.02
N LYS A 3 -33.62 13.64 -15.02
CA LYS A 3 -32.78 13.25 -13.87
C LYS A 3 -32.52 11.74 -13.93
N PRO A 4 -31.25 11.29 -13.92
CA PRO A 4 -30.96 9.86 -13.79
C PRO A 4 -31.37 9.32 -12.42
N ARG A 5 -31.44 7.98 -12.30
CA ARG A 5 -31.68 7.28 -11.01
C ARG A 5 -30.79 7.86 -9.91
N GLN A 6 -31.28 7.88 -8.68
CA GLN A 6 -30.53 8.42 -7.55
C GLN A 6 -29.18 7.71 -7.36
N THR A 7 -29.17 6.38 -7.38
CA THR A 7 -27.94 5.57 -7.27
C THR A 7 -26.88 5.97 -8.30
N VAL A 8 -27.28 6.23 -9.55
CA VAL A 8 -26.36 6.66 -10.64
C VAL A 8 -25.79 8.06 -10.41
N ARG A 9 -26.51 8.94 -9.70
CA ARG A 9 -26.01 10.29 -9.37
C ARG A 9 -25.00 10.29 -8.22
N GLU A 10 -25.13 9.31 -7.32
CA GLU A 10 -24.33 9.23 -6.09
C GLU A 10 -23.09 8.34 -6.28
N ILE A 11 -23.15 7.35 -7.17
CA ILE A 11 -22.01 6.45 -7.41
C ILE A 11 -20.94 7.13 -8.27
N GLU A 12 -19.68 6.96 -7.88
CA GLU A 12 -18.55 7.32 -8.74
C GLU A 12 -18.29 6.27 -9.81
N ALA A 13 -17.91 6.72 -11.00
CA ALA A 13 -17.40 5.84 -12.04
C ALA A 13 -16.13 5.12 -11.54
N TYR A 14 -16.03 3.82 -11.81
CA TYR A 14 -14.79 3.09 -11.61
C TYR A 14 -13.70 3.66 -12.55
N LYS A 15 -12.57 4.10 -12.00
CA LYS A 15 -11.48 4.80 -12.71
C LYS A 15 -10.20 3.94 -12.80
N PRO A 16 -10.10 2.94 -13.68
CA PRO A 16 -8.84 2.29 -13.98
C PRO A 16 -7.99 3.14 -14.97
N PRO A 17 -6.66 3.01 -14.98
CA PRO A 17 -5.83 3.51 -16.08
C PRO A 17 -6.28 2.92 -17.42
N LEU A 18 -6.74 3.77 -18.34
CA LEU A 18 -7.31 3.35 -19.63
C LEU A 18 -6.27 3.30 -20.77
N GLU A 19 -5.21 4.11 -20.68
CA GLU A 19 -4.23 4.29 -21.76
C GLU A 19 -2.79 4.31 -21.24
N GLY A 20 -1.80 4.43 -22.15
CA GLY A 20 -0.38 4.59 -21.80
C GLY A 20 0.34 3.32 -21.32
N ARG A 21 -0.35 2.17 -21.26
CA ARG A 21 0.22 0.91 -20.74
C ARG A 21 1.01 0.08 -21.76
N ARG A 22 0.85 0.33 -23.07
CA ARG A 22 1.52 -0.46 -24.13
C ARG A 22 3.02 -0.16 -24.16
N GLY A 23 3.83 -1.20 -24.40
CA GLY A 23 5.29 -1.09 -24.46
C GLY A 23 6.00 -0.94 -23.10
N ARG A 24 5.24 -0.96 -22.00
CA ARG A 24 5.74 -0.91 -20.62
C ARG A 24 5.70 -2.30 -19.99
N VAL A 25 6.41 -2.47 -18.88
CA VAL A 25 6.30 -3.64 -18.00
C VAL A 25 4.99 -3.52 -17.22
N ARG A 26 4.07 -4.48 -17.39
CA ARG A 26 2.68 -4.38 -16.91
C ARG A 26 2.43 -5.31 -15.72
N LEU A 27 2.90 -4.92 -14.54
CA LEU A 27 2.70 -5.68 -13.31
C LEU A 27 1.49 -5.18 -12.49
N ASP A 28 0.61 -4.40 -13.10
CA ASP A 28 -0.44 -3.63 -12.44
C ASP A 28 -1.86 -4.25 -12.56
N PHE A 29 -2.13 -5.20 -13.46
CA PHE A 29 -3.49 -5.73 -13.73
C PHE A 29 -3.64 -7.27 -13.59
N ASN A 30 -2.62 -7.95 -13.07
CA ASN A 30 -2.58 -9.41 -12.93
C ASN A 30 -2.68 -10.14 -14.28
N GLU A 31 -2.20 -9.51 -15.35
CA GLU A 31 -2.17 -10.09 -16.69
C GLU A 31 -1.07 -11.18 -16.75
N ASN A 32 -1.29 -12.26 -17.50
CA ASN A 32 -0.19 -13.12 -17.90
C ASN A 32 0.59 -12.41 -19.02
N THR A 33 1.77 -11.89 -18.70
CA THR A 33 2.61 -11.09 -19.60
C THR A 33 3.46 -11.93 -20.55
N THR A 34 3.65 -13.23 -20.29
CA THR A 34 4.28 -14.17 -21.22
C THR A 34 3.43 -14.32 -22.49
N GLY A 35 2.12 -14.53 -22.30
CA GLY A 35 1.15 -14.60 -23.38
C GLY A 35 1.27 -15.82 -24.31
N PHE A 36 0.37 -15.88 -25.28
CA PHE A 36 0.29 -16.95 -26.28
C PHE A 36 0.03 -16.37 -27.68
N PRO A 37 1.01 -15.65 -28.27
CA PRO A 37 0.78 -14.91 -29.51
C PRO A 37 0.34 -15.81 -30.67
N TRP A 38 0.77 -17.07 -30.67
CA TRP A 38 0.37 -18.06 -31.66
C TRP A 38 -1.14 -18.34 -31.68
N ALA A 39 -1.86 -18.12 -30.58
CA ALA A 39 -3.28 -18.43 -30.50
C ALA A 39 -4.15 -17.49 -31.34
N ALA A 40 -3.65 -16.28 -31.61
CA ALA A 40 -4.28 -15.31 -32.49
C ALA A 40 -3.88 -15.48 -33.97
N SER A 41 -2.88 -16.30 -34.27
CA SER A 41 -2.43 -16.55 -35.64
C SER A 41 -3.49 -17.35 -36.41
N GLY A 42 -3.80 -16.90 -37.63
CA GLY A 42 -4.69 -17.64 -38.53
C GLY A 42 -6.19 -17.48 -38.24
N LEU A 43 -6.61 -16.40 -37.58
CA LEU A 43 -8.04 -16.09 -37.45
C LEU A 43 -8.71 -16.00 -38.84
N PRO A 44 -9.76 -16.81 -39.11
CA PRO A 44 -10.44 -16.77 -40.39
C PRO A 44 -11.18 -15.43 -40.54
N GLN A 45 -11.23 -14.89 -41.75
CA GLN A 45 -11.93 -13.63 -42.04
C GLN A 45 -13.41 -13.70 -41.62
N GLU A 46 -14.03 -14.87 -41.76
CA GLU A 46 -15.41 -15.12 -41.37
C GLU A 46 -15.66 -14.94 -39.87
N ALA A 47 -14.67 -15.22 -39.01
CA ALA A 47 -14.78 -14.99 -37.57
C ALA A 47 -14.87 -13.51 -37.17
N VAL A 48 -14.76 -12.58 -38.12
CA VAL A 48 -15.04 -11.15 -37.91
C VAL A 48 -16.20 -10.66 -38.79
N GLY A 49 -16.50 -11.36 -39.88
CA GLY A 49 -17.52 -10.99 -40.85
C GLY A 49 -18.94 -11.45 -40.51
N VAL A 50 -19.11 -12.38 -39.56
CA VAL A 50 -20.40 -12.99 -39.19
C VAL A 50 -20.64 -12.87 -37.68
N TYR A 51 -21.91 -12.79 -37.26
CA TYR A 51 -22.27 -12.88 -35.85
C TYR A 51 -21.75 -14.21 -35.25
N PRO A 52 -21.30 -14.20 -33.98
CA PRO A 52 -20.68 -15.38 -33.36
C PRO A 52 -21.66 -16.55 -33.20
N GLU A 53 -21.15 -17.73 -33.51
CA GLU A 53 -21.75 -19.02 -33.18
C GLU A 53 -20.96 -19.65 -32.02
N TYR A 54 -21.66 -20.28 -31.07
CA TYR A 54 -21.05 -20.71 -29.80
C TYR A 54 -21.06 -22.22 -29.57
N THR A 55 -21.79 -23.01 -30.37
CA THR A 55 -22.05 -24.43 -30.10
C THR A 55 -20.76 -25.23 -29.92
N ASP A 56 -19.89 -25.23 -30.94
CA ASP A 56 -18.62 -25.98 -30.90
C ASP A 56 -17.72 -25.56 -29.74
N PHE A 57 -17.72 -24.26 -29.42
CA PHE A 57 -16.95 -23.74 -28.29
C PHE A 57 -17.52 -24.18 -26.95
N LEU A 58 -18.84 -24.14 -26.79
CA LEU A 58 -19.50 -24.62 -25.58
C LEU A 58 -19.29 -26.13 -25.38
N GLU A 59 -19.31 -26.94 -26.44
CA GLU A 59 -19.01 -28.37 -26.38
C GLU A 59 -17.55 -28.64 -25.96
N LYS A 60 -16.60 -27.88 -26.54
CA LYS A 60 -15.18 -27.99 -26.16
C LYS A 60 -14.94 -27.53 -24.72
N LEU A 61 -15.55 -26.42 -24.33
CA LEU A 61 -15.48 -25.88 -22.97
C LEU A 61 -16.12 -26.83 -21.96
N SER A 62 -17.26 -27.43 -22.31
CA SER A 62 -17.94 -28.46 -21.53
C SER A 62 -17.03 -29.65 -21.27
N SER A 63 -16.36 -30.15 -22.31
CA SER A 63 -15.39 -31.25 -22.20
C SER A 63 -14.18 -30.86 -21.35
N HIS A 64 -13.67 -29.63 -21.52
CA HIS A 64 -12.51 -29.13 -20.78
C HIS A 64 -12.79 -28.96 -19.28
N LEU A 65 -13.93 -28.36 -18.93
CA LEU A 65 -14.34 -28.10 -17.56
C LEU A 65 -15.03 -29.30 -16.89
N LYS A 66 -15.44 -30.30 -17.67
CA LYS A 66 -16.30 -31.42 -17.23
C LYS A 66 -17.64 -30.94 -16.67
N VAL A 67 -18.23 -29.97 -17.35
CA VAL A 67 -19.52 -29.34 -16.99
C VAL A 67 -20.47 -29.47 -18.18
N PRO A 68 -21.73 -29.92 -18.03
CA PRO A 68 -22.68 -29.98 -19.14
C PRO A 68 -22.90 -28.61 -19.81
N VAL A 69 -23.21 -28.59 -21.10
CA VAL A 69 -23.37 -27.34 -21.87
C VAL A 69 -24.49 -26.46 -21.29
N GLU A 70 -25.59 -27.07 -20.86
CA GLU A 70 -26.73 -26.40 -20.23
C GLU A 70 -26.40 -25.73 -18.90
N ASN A 71 -25.30 -26.13 -18.26
CA ASN A 71 -24.78 -25.54 -17.04
C ASN A 71 -23.75 -24.43 -17.31
N LEU A 72 -23.55 -24.01 -18.57
CA LEU A 72 -22.58 -22.98 -18.95
C LEU A 72 -23.26 -21.79 -19.63
N MET A 73 -22.81 -20.59 -19.28
CA MET A 73 -23.17 -19.35 -19.96
C MET A 73 -21.94 -18.50 -20.23
N LEU A 74 -21.76 -18.06 -21.47
CA LEU A 74 -20.67 -17.16 -21.86
C LEU A 74 -21.00 -15.71 -21.50
N THR A 75 -19.96 -14.98 -21.08
CA THR A 75 -20.04 -13.55 -20.74
C THR A 75 -18.84 -12.78 -21.26
N ASN A 76 -19.00 -11.47 -21.39
CA ASN A 76 -17.98 -10.49 -21.79
C ASN A 76 -16.94 -10.25 -20.66
N GLY A 77 -16.34 -11.34 -20.18
CA GLY A 77 -15.55 -11.41 -18.95
C GLY A 77 -16.43 -11.47 -17.69
N THR A 78 -15.80 -11.77 -16.55
CA THR A 78 -16.51 -11.91 -15.25
C THR A 78 -17.18 -10.62 -14.78
N GLY A 79 -16.73 -9.46 -15.24
CA GLY A 79 -17.42 -8.19 -14.99
C GLY A 79 -18.86 -8.16 -15.50
N GLU A 80 -19.11 -8.68 -16.72
CA GLU A 80 -20.48 -8.82 -17.22
C GLU A 80 -21.26 -9.86 -16.39
N ALA A 81 -20.63 -10.97 -15.99
CA ALA A 81 -21.29 -11.97 -15.15
C ALA A 81 -21.77 -11.41 -13.80
N ILE A 82 -20.93 -10.65 -13.10
CA ILE A 82 -21.26 -9.99 -11.84
C ILE A 82 -22.41 -8.99 -12.05
N PHE A 83 -22.32 -8.18 -13.10
CA PHE A 83 -23.37 -7.24 -13.46
C PHE A 83 -24.71 -7.95 -13.72
N LEU A 84 -24.70 -9.00 -14.56
CA LEU A 84 -25.90 -9.76 -14.88
C LEU A 84 -26.49 -10.40 -13.63
N ALA A 85 -25.68 -10.97 -12.74
CA ALA A 85 -26.18 -11.57 -11.52
C ALA A 85 -26.85 -10.54 -10.61
N ALA A 86 -26.16 -9.42 -10.33
CA ALA A 86 -26.71 -8.34 -9.53
C ALA A 86 -28.02 -7.80 -10.12
N PHE A 87 -28.05 -7.55 -11.43
CA PHE A 87 -29.23 -7.01 -12.11
C PHE A 87 -30.39 -8.02 -12.22
N THR A 88 -30.09 -9.33 -12.18
CA THR A 88 -31.12 -10.38 -12.32
C THR A 88 -31.81 -10.68 -10.99
N PHE A 89 -31.06 -10.67 -9.89
CA PHE A 89 -31.51 -11.28 -8.64
C PHE A 89 -31.73 -10.31 -7.47
N ILE A 90 -31.28 -9.06 -7.59
CA ILE A 90 -31.50 -8.02 -6.57
C ILE A 90 -32.70 -7.16 -6.97
N GLU A 91 -33.70 -7.09 -6.09
CA GLU A 91 -34.70 -6.04 -6.14
C GLU A 91 -34.13 -4.76 -5.46
N PRO A 92 -34.05 -3.63 -6.18
CA PRO A 92 -33.48 -2.39 -5.67
C PRO A 92 -34.17 -1.89 -4.39
N CYS A 93 -33.37 -1.49 -3.40
CA CYS A 93 -33.82 -0.97 -2.10
C CYS A 93 -34.62 -1.95 -1.22
N GLU A 94 -34.67 -3.24 -1.59
CA GLU A 94 -35.33 -4.30 -0.81
C GLU A 94 -34.30 -5.37 -0.40
N ASP A 95 -33.54 -5.88 -1.37
CA ASP A 95 -32.63 -6.99 -1.13
C ASP A 95 -31.26 -6.53 -0.60
N ALA A 96 -30.71 -7.31 0.35
CA ALA A 96 -29.35 -7.16 0.83
C ALA A 96 -28.36 -8.05 0.07
N ALA A 97 -27.13 -7.59 -0.10
CA ALA A 97 -26.04 -8.34 -0.70
C ALA A 97 -24.81 -8.37 0.21
N LEU A 98 -24.02 -9.45 0.14
CA LEU A 98 -22.83 -9.66 0.97
C LEU A 98 -21.57 -9.86 0.12
N THR A 99 -20.47 -9.25 0.56
CA THR A 99 -19.13 -9.50 0.01
C THR A 99 -18.03 -9.25 1.05
N SER A 100 -16.77 -9.47 0.70
CA SER A 100 -15.61 -9.13 1.53
C SER A 100 -15.05 -7.74 1.21
N SER A 101 -14.28 -7.16 2.13
CA SER A 101 -13.59 -5.89 1.90
C SER A 101 -12.13 -5.96 2.39
N PRO A 102 -11.14 -5.64 1.55
CA PRO A 102 -11.27 -5.26 0.15
C PRO A 102 -11.61 -6.46 -0.75
N THR A 103 -12.24 -6.19 -1.90
CA THR A 103 -12.46 -7.20 -2.96
C THR A 103 -12.26 -6.59 -4.36
N PHE A 104 -12.50 -7.37 -5.42
CA PHE A 104 -12.49 -6.88 -6.78
C PHE A 104 -13.54 -5.78 -6.97
N ALA A 105 -13.07 -4.56 -7.27
CA ALA A 105 -13.85 -3.32 -7.24
C ALA A 105 -15.20 -3.32 -7.99
N LEU A 106 -15.37 -4.18 -9.01
CA LEU A 106 -16.64 -4.28 -9.73
C LEU A 106 -17.75 -4.97 -8.93
N ILE A 107 -17.42 -5.81 -7.95
CA ILE A 107 -18.41 -6.47 -7.07
C ILE A 107 -19.20 -5.43 -6.28
N PRO A 108 -18.57 -4.64 -5.36
CA PRO A 108 -19.31 -3.63 -4.62
C PRO A 108 -19.87 -2.53 -5.53
N HIS A 109 -19.20 -2.20 -6.63
CA HIS A 109 -19.70 -1.20 -7.59
C HIS A 109 -21.05 -1.63 -8.19
N TYR A 110 -21.18 -2.86 -8.70
CA TYR A 110 -22.43 -3.30 -9.32
C TYR A 110 -23.53 -3.56 -8.31
N LEU A 111 -23.22 -4.07 -7.11
CA LEU A 111 -24.20 -4.25 -6.04
C LEU A 111 -24.79 -2.91 -5.58
N ASN A 112 -23.95 -1.88 -5.40
CA ASN A 112 -24.42 -0.52 -5.11
C ASN A 112 -25.20 0.09 -6.28
N LEU A 113 -24.76 -0.14 -7.53
CA LEU A 113 -25.41 0.41 -8.73
C LEU A 113 -26.86 -0.09 -8.86
N VAL A 114 -27.10 -1.37 -8.60
CA VAL A 114 -28.45 -1.95 -8.64
C VAL A 114 -29.31 -1.48 -7.46
N GLY A 115 -28.69 -1.09 -6.34
CA GLY A 115 -29.37 -0.54 -5.16
C GLY A 115 -29.54 -1.56 -4.04
N ALA A 116 -28.65 -2.54 -3.93
CA ALA A 116 -28.65 -3.48 -2.81
C ALA A 116 -28.30 -2.77 -1.49
N GLU A 117 -28.84 -3.26 -0.36
CA GLU A 117 -28.21 -3.01 0.94
C GLU A 117 -26.90 -3.81 0.99
N LEU A 118 -25.77 -3.16 0.69
CA LEU A 118 -24.46 -3.82 0.63
C LEU A 118 -23.87 -3.99 2.04
N ARG A 119 -23.61 -5.24 2.42
CA ARG A 119 -22.88 -5.64 3.61
C ARG A 119 -21.49 -6.10 3.22
N GLU A 120 -20.48 -5.46 3.78
CA GLU A 120 -19.07 -5.75 3.52
C GLU A 120 -18.40 -6.26 4.80
N VAL A 121 -17.77 -7.45 4.72
CA VAL A 121 -17.01 -8.01 5.84
C VAL A 121 -15.52 -7.73 5.63
N PRO A 122 -14.88 -6.92 6.50
CA PRO A 122 -13.45 -6.68 6.42
C PRO A 122 -12.64 -7.98 6.56
N VAL A 123 -11.56 -8.11 5.79
CA VAL A 123 -10.57 -9.15 5.99
C VAL A 123 -9.88 -9.01 7.35
N THR A 124 -9.28 -10.11 7.83
CA THR A 124 -8.48 -10.10 9.06
C THR A 124 -7.18 -9.31 8.87
N ALA A 125 -6.46 -9.05 9.96
CA ALA A 125 -5.14 -8.39 9.90
C ALA A 125 -4.11 -9.17 9.06
N ASP A 126 -4.27 -10.49 8.94
CA ASP A 126 -3.46 -11.37 8.09
C ASP A 126 -4.00 -11.50 6.65
N LEU A 127 -4.93 -10.60 6.29
CA LEU A 127 -5.55 -10.48 4.97
C LEU A 127 -6.34 -11.72 4.55
N GLN A 128 -6.87 -12.48 5.51
CA GLN A 128 -7.73 -13.64 5.27
C GLN A 128 -9.21 -13.27 5.37
N PHE A 129 -10.07 -14.12 4.81
CA PHE A 129 -11.51 -14.01 5.04
C PHE A 129 -11.86 -14.23 6.51
N ASP A 130 -12.69 -13.34 7.07
CA ASP A 130 -13.26 -13.52 8.40
C ASP A 130 -14.54 -14.37 8.30
N ILE A 131 -14.36 -15.70 8.30
CA ILE A 131 -15.42 -16.69 8.09
C ILE A 131 -16.55 -16.53 9.12
N GLU A 132 -16.21 -16.29 10.40
CA GLU A 132 -17.19 -16.13 11.47
C GLU A 132 -18.07 -14.89 11.27
N LYS A 133 -17.47 -13.76 10.88
CA LYS A 133 -18.24 -12.55 10.55
C LYS A 133 -19.08 -12.72 9.29
N ILE A 134 -18.57 -13.41 8.26
CA ILE A 134 -19.35 -13.73 7.06
C ILE A 134 -20.59 -14.55 7.45
N GLU A 135 -20.43 -15.60 8.25
CA GLU A 135 -21.54 -16.41 8.73
C GLU A 135 -22.56 -15.60 9.53
N THR A 136 -22.08 -14.68 10.37
CA THR A 136 -22.95 -13.75 11.12
C THR A 136 -23.79 -12.87 10.19
N GLU A 137 -23.24 -12.37 9.09
CA GLU A 137 -24.01 -11.58 8.11
C GLU A 137 -24.97 -12.44 7.29
N LEU A 138 -24.60 -13.69 6.96
CA LEU A 138 -25.48 -14.65 6.29
C LEU A 138 -26.69 -15.00 7.17
N GLU A 139 -26.52 -15.14 8.50
CA GLU A 139 -27.60 -15.41 9.46
C GLU A 139 -28.65 -14.30 9.53
N LYS A 140 -28.26 -13.06 9.22
CA LYS A 140 -29.21 -11.93 9.12
C LYS A 140 -30.06 -11.96 7.84
N GLY A 141 -29.74 -12.84 6.90
CA GLY A 141 -30.41 -12.98 5.61
C GLY A 141 -29.87 -11.98 4.58
N VAL A 142 -29.41 -12.53 3.45
CA VAL A 142 -29.00 -11.78 2.26
C VAL A 142 -29.47 -12.51 1.00
N LYS A 143 -29.82 -11.78 -0.05
CA LYS A 143 -30.29 -12.33 -1.32
C LYS A 143 -29.16 -12.90 -2.16
N LEU A 144 -28.01 -12.21 -2.14
CA LEU A 144 -26.87 -12.50 -3.00
C LEU A 144 -25.56 -12.34 -2.21
N ALA A 145 -24.71 -13.35 -2.23
CA ALA A 145 -23.37 -13.29 -1.65
C ALA A 145 -22.31 -13.56 -2.73
N ILE A 146 -21.41 -12.62 -2.96
CA ILE A 146 -20.36 -12.71 -3.99
C ILE A 146 -18.99 -12.60 -3.35
N PHE A 147 -18.12 -13.57 -3.61
CA PHE A 147 -16.74 -13.57 -3.12
C PHE A 147 -15.79 -13.97 -4.25
N ALA A 148 -14.63 -13.32 -4.36
CA ALA A 148 -13.56 -13.79 -5.22
C ALA A 148 -12.67 -14.77 -4.43
N SER A 149 -12.43 -15.97 -4.97
CA SER A 149 -11.57 -16.97 -4.33
C SER A 149 -10.76 -17.68 -5.40
N PRO A 150 -9.45 -17.39 -5.55
CA PRO A 150 -8.67 -16.44 -4.75
C PRO A 150 -9.10 -14.96 -4.86
N GLU A 151 -9.02 -14.24 -3.73
CA GLU A 151 -9.41 -12.84 -3.61
C GLU A 151 -8.38 -11.89 -4.26
N ASN A 152 -8.85 -10.81 -4.88
CA ASN A 152 -8.03 -9.72 -5.37
C ASN A 152 -8.40 -8.43 -4.61
N PRO A 153 -7.52 -7.92 -3.72
CA PRO A 153 -6.06 -7.98 -3.89
C PRO A 153 -5.29 -8.88 -2.90
N THR A 154 -5.93 -9.56 -1.97
CA THR A 154 -5.24 -10.26 -0.87
C THR A 154 -4.65 -11.61 -1.29
N GLY A 155 -5.28 -12.31 -2.23
CA GLY A 155 -4.97 -13.70 -2.57
C GLY A 155 -5.55 -14.71 -1.58
N ALA A 156 -6.37 -14.28 -0.61
CA ALA A 156 -7.04 -15.19 0.32
C ALA A 156 -7.96 -16.16 -0.43
N THR A 157 -8.17 -17.34 0.15
CA THR A 157 -9.08 -18.36 -0.40
C THR A 157 -10.08 -18.79 0.64
N ILE A 158 -11.30 -19.10 0.19
CA ILE A 158 -12.28 -19.85 0.97
C ILE A 158 -12.28 -21.29 0.46
N ASP A 159 -12.30 -22.24 1.39
CA ASP A 159 -12.44 -23.66 1.06
C ASP A 159 -13.80 -23.90 0.37
N PRO A 160 -13.84 -24.55 -0.82
CA PRO A 160 -15.08 -24.92 -1.48
C PRO A 160 -16.10 -25.66 -0.60
N ASP A 161 -15.65 -26.44 0.38
CA ASP A 161 -16.54 -27.15 1.31
C ASP A 161 -17.29 -26.21 2.26
N ILE A 162 -16.68 -25.08 2.63
CA ILE A 162 -17.37 -24.03 3.41
C ILE A 162 -18.51 -23.44 2.59
N PHE A 163 -18.26 -23.11 1.31
CA PHE A 163 -19.31 -22.63 0.41
C PHE A 163 -20.44 -23.63 0.24
N ARG A 164 -20.10 -24.91 0.07
CA ARG A 164 -21.09 -25.99 0.01
C ARG A 164 -21.94 -26.05 1.28
N GLY A 165 -21.32 -25.86 2.44
CA GLY A 165 -22.01 -25.75 3.73
C GLY A 165 -22.98 -24.56 3.78
N TRP A 166 -22.53 -23.38 3.37
CA TRP A 166 -23.35 -22.17 3.31
C TRP A 166 -24.53 -22.32 2.35
N CYS A 167 -24.32 -22.85 1.15
CA CYS A 167 -25.40 -23.05 0.19
C CYS A 167 -26.52 -23.94 0.75
N LYS A 168 -26.16 -24.98 1.51
CA LYS A 168 -27.13 -25.88 2.17
C LYS A 168 -27.81 -25.23 3.38
N LYS A 169 -27.08 -24.42 4.16
CA LYS A 169 -27.60 -23.74 5.36
C LYS A 169 -28.52 -22.56 4.99
N TYR A 170 -28.25 -21.88 3.87
CA TYR A 170 -28.95 -20.69 3.41
C TYR A 170 -29.49 -20.88 1.97
N PRO A 171 -30.51 -21.74 1.78
CA PRO A 171 -31.01 -22.09 0.44
C PRO A 171 -31.63 -20.90 -0.33
N GLU A 172 -32.08 -19.86 0.39
CA GLU A 172 -32.66 -18.64 -0.20
C GLU A 172 -31.62 -17.60 -0.63
N THR A 173 -30.35 -17.82 -0.31
CA THR A 173 -29.22 -16.97 -0.73
C THR A 173 -28.58 -17.55 -1.97
N LEU A 174 -28.42 -16.73 -3.01
CA LEU A 174 -27.59 -17.07 -4.17
C LEU A 174 -26.13 -16.79 -3.82
N PHE A 175 -25.28 -17.80 -3.94
CA PHE A 175 -23.83 -17.68 -3.77
C PHE A 175 -23.14 -17.59 -5.13
N ILE A 176 -22.17 -16.69 -5.25
CA ILE A 176 -21.32 -16.55 -6.42
C ILE A 176 -19.86 -16.54 -6.01
N ILE A 177 -19.07 -17.41 -6.64
CA ILE A 177 -17.63 -17.49 -6.42
C ILE A 177 -16.93 -17.04 -7.71
N ASP A 178 -16.24 -15.90 -7.65
CA ASP A 178 -15.37 -15.46 -8.74
C ASP A 178 -14.03 -16.18 -8.66
N GLU A 179 -13.88 -17.22 -9.49
CA GLU A 179 -12.68 -18.04 -9.62
C GLU A 179 -11.76 -17.51 -10.75
N ALA A 180 -11.64 -16.18 -10.88
CA ALA A 180 -10.78 -15.53 -11.89
C ALA A 180 -9.31 -15.98 -11.87
N TYR A 181 -8.84 -16.55 -10.75
CA TYR A 181 -7.47 -17.03 -10.54
C TYR A 181 -7.39 -18.55 -10.31
N ALA A 182 -8.42 -19.32 -10.65
CA ALA A 182 -8.43 -20.77 -10.43
C ALA A 182 -7.31 -21.53 -11.14
N GLU A 183 -6.77 -21.06 -12.26
CA GLU A 183 -5.61 -21.74 -12.87
C GLU A 183 -4.34 -21.67 -12.01
N TYR A 184 -4.30 -20.77 -11.02
CA TYR A 184 -3.21 -20.67 -10.06
C TYR A 184 -3.51 -21.42 -8.76
N ASN A 185 -4.74 -21.92 -8.53
CA ASN A 185 -5.17 -22.53 -7.27
C ASN A 185 -5.83 -23.89 -7.51
N GLU A 186 -5.52 -24.90 -6.69
CA GLU A 186 -6.09 -26.24 -6.91
C GLU A 186 -7.55 -26.35 -6.44
N ALA A 187 -7.93 -25.60 -5.41
CA ALA A 187 -9.29 -25.66 -4.86
C ALA A 187 -10.29 -24.94 -5.78
N THR A 188 -11.41 -25.60 -6.06
CA THR A 188 -12.52 -25.06 -6.85
C THR A 188 -13.87 -25.56 -6.36
N ALA A 189 -14.87 -24.69 -6.43
CA ALA A 189 -16.27 -24.99 -6.15
C ALA A 189 -17.07 -25.40 -7.40
N LEU A 190 -16.42 -25.49 -8.57
CA LEU A 190 -17.07 -25.81 -9.84
C LEU A 190 -17.91 -27.10 -9.80
N PRO A 191 -17.46 -28.22 -9.19
CA PRO A 191 -18.29 -29.41 -9.07
C PRO A 191 -19.57 -29.16 -8.26
N TYR A 192 -19.50 -28.34 -7.20
CA TYR A 192 -20.65 -28.03 -6.35
C TYR A 192 -21.69 -27.14 -7.05
N ALA A 193 -21.27 -26.31 -8.01
CA ALA A 193 -22.20 -25.53 -8.83
C ALA A 193 -23.11 -26.41 -9.71
N LEU A 194 -22.75 -27.69 -9.91
CA LEU A 194 -23.60 -28.67 -10.60
C LEU A 194 -24.53 -29.41 -9.64
N GLU A 195 -24.19 -29.46 -8.36
CA GLU A 195 -24.97 -30.14 -7.31
C GLU A 195 -26.01 -29.23 -6.64
N LEU A 196 -25.74 -27.91 -6.59
CA LEU A 196 -26.48 -26.95 -5.79
C LEU A 196 -27.25 -25.97 -6.67
N ASP A 197 -28.51 -25.74 -6.31
CA ASP A 197 -29.43 -24.89 -7.06
C ASP A 197 -29.20 -23.38 -6.85
N ASN A 198 -28.36 -23.02 -5.88
CA ASN A 198 -28.09 -21.63 -5.46
C ASN A 198 -26.59 -21.28 -5.47
N LEU A 199 -25.80 -21.92 -6.34
CA LEU A 199 -24.37 -21.62 -6.51
C LEU A 199 -24.01 -21.35 -7.98
N LEU A 200 -23.31 -20.24 -8.21
CA LEU A 200 -22.67 -19.93 -9.49
C LEU A 200 -21.15 -19.80 -9.30
N VAL A 201 -20.39 -20.32 -10.27
CA VAL A 201 -18.93 -20.17 -10.33
C VAL A 201 -18.56 -19.39 -11.58
N LEU A 202 -17.76 -18.34 -11.42
CA LEU A 202 -17.30 -17.49 -12.52
C LEU A 202 -15.86 -17.86 -12.91
N ARG A 203 -15.59 -17.97 -14.20
CA ARG A 203 -14.24 -18.17 -14.76
C ARG A 203 -13.92 -17.13 -15.81
N THR A 204 -12.63 -16.89 -16.03
CA THR A 204 -12.14 -15.87 -16.97
C THR A 204 -11.00 -16.38 -17.82
N PHE A 205 -10.95 -15.92 -19.07
CA PHE A 205 -9.77 -16.09 -19.91
C PHE A 205 -8.79 -14.92 -19.79
N SER A 206 -9.08 -13.94 -18.92
CA SER A 206 -8.27 -12.72 -18.81
C SER A 206 -6.92 -12.91 -18.11
N LYS A 207 -6.79 -13.93 -17.26
CA LYS A 207 -5.64 -14.12 -16.35
C LYS A 207 -4.67 -15.14 -16.92
N ALA A 208 -4.71 -16.40 -16.47
CA ALA A 208 -3.77 -17.44 -16.92
C ALA A 208 -3.77 -17.65 -18.44
N TRP A 209 -4.96 -17.60 -19.06
CA TRP A 209 -5.15 -17.73 -20.51
C TRP A 209 -4.67 -16.54 -21.34
N ALA A 210 -4.20 -15.46 -20.70
CA ALA A 210 -3.60 -14.28 -21.36
C ALA A 210 -4.50 -13.57 -22.40
N MET A 211 -5.82 -13.57 -22.21
CA MET A 211 -6.78 -12.90 -23.09
C MET A 211 -7.51 -11.68 -22.47
N PRO A 212 -6.84 -10.79 -21.69
CA PRO A 212 -7.55 -9.69 -21.01
C PRO A 212 -8.21 -8.72 -22.00
N GLY A 213 -7.68 -8.57 -23.22
CA GLY A 213 -8.24 -7.70 -24.26
C GLY A 213 -9.41 -8.30 -25.05
N LEU A 214 -9.65 -9.61 -24.99
CA LEU A 214 -10.71 -10.29 -25.74
C LEU A 214 -12.00 -10.48 -24.95
N ARG A 215 -11.93 -10.20 -23.64
CA ARG A 215 -13.10 -10.10 -22.75
C ARG A 215 -13.98 -11.36 -22.78
N LEU A 216 -13.38 -12.54 -22.55
CA LEU A 216 -14.13 -13.80 -22.47
C LEU A 216 -14.20 -14.31 -21.03
N GLY A 217 -15.41 -14.63 -20.59
CA GLY A 217 -15.72 -15.20 -19.29
C GLY A 217 -16.82 -16.25 -19.39
N VAL A 218 -16.98 -17.02 -18.33
CA VAL A 218 -17.91 -18.15 -18.24
C VAL A 218 -18.57 -18.13 -16.87
N VAL A 219 -19.87 -18.39 -16.83
CA VAL A 219 -20.63 -18.70 -15.62
C VAL A 219 -20.99 -20.18 -15.68
N ALA A 220 -20.72 -20.91 -14.61
CA ALA A 220 -21.15 -22.29 -14.43
C ALA A 220 -22.15 -22.38 -13.26
N GLY A 221 -23.23 -23.13 -13.43
CA GLY A 221 -24.21 -23.34 -12.36
C GLY A 221 -25.52 -23.96 -12.84
N ASN A 222 -26.56 -23.88 -12.01
CA ASN A 222 -27.87 -24.45 -12.33
C ASN A 222 -28.48 -23.82 -13.61
N PRO A 223 -28.96 -24.62 -14.59
CA PRO A 223 -29.49 -24.11 -15.85
C PRO A 223 -30.68 -23.14 -15.69
N GLY A 224 -31.49 -23.32 -14.64
CA GLY A 224 -32.59 -22.43 -14.29
C GLY A 224 -32.12 -21.02 -13.93
N LEU A 225 -31.07 -20.91 -13.11
CA LEU A 225 -30.45 -19.61 -12.79
C LEU A 225 -29.87 -18.95 -14.04
N LEU A 226 -29.14 -19.72 -14.85
CA LEU A 226 -28.55 -19.21 -16.09
C LEU A 226 -29.62 -18.74 -17.08
N ASN A 227 -30.76 -19.42 -17.15
CA ASN A 227 -31.89 -19.00 -17.99
C ASN A 227 -32.45 -17.63 -17.59
N TYR A 228 -32.49 -17.28 -16.30
CA TYR A 228 -32.88 -15.93 -15.88
C TYR A 228 -31.83 -14.90 -16.31
N MET A 229 -30.54 -15.17 -16.08
CA MET A 229 -29.47 -14.25 -16.49
C MET A 229 -29.42 -14.03 -18.01
N MET A 230 -29.70 -15.08 -18.80
CA MET A 230 -29.77 -14.98 -20.27
C MET A 230 -30.88 -14.05 -20.76
N ARG A 231 -31.95 -13.83 -20.00
CA ARG A 231 -33.03 -12.87 -20.35
C ARG A 231 -32.57 -11.42 -20.22
N VAL A 232 -31.60 -11.16 -19.36
CA VAL A 232 -31.01 -9.84 -19.11
C VAL A 232 -29.81 -9.59 -20.04
N ARG A 233 -29.07 -10.64 -20.38
CA ARG A 233 -27.88 -10.55 -21.23
C ARG A 233 -28.21 -10.04 -22.62
N ALA A 234 -27.39 -9.11 -23.12
CA ALA A 234 -27.47 -8.66 -24.50
C ALA A 234 -27.16 -9.81 -25.48
N PRO A 235 -27.88 -9.91 -26.61
CA PRO A 235 -27.51 -10.87 -27.65
C PRO A 235 -26.11 -10.55 -28.16
N TYR A 236 -25.32 -11.59 -28.43
CA TYR A 236 -23.96 -11.48 -28.96
C TYR A 236 -22.98 -10.65 -28.08
N SER A 237 -23.12 -10.71 -26.75
CA SER A 237 -22.20 -10.01 -25.84
C SER A 237 -20.73 -10.50 -25.90
N VAL A 238 -20.51 -11.71 -26.42
CA VAL A 238 -19.19 -12.32 -26.58
C VAL A 238 -18.79 -12.29 -28.05
N ASN A 239 -17.62 -11.74 -28.35
CA ASN A 239 -17.17 -11.59 -29.74
C ASN A 239 -16.60 -12.89 -30.32
N ALA A 240 -16.77 -13.11 -31.64
CA ALA A 240 -16.32 -14.32 -32.34
C ALA A 240 -14.80 -14.53 -32.30
N SER A 241 -14.00 -13.46 -32.31
CA SER A 241 -12.53 -13.57 -32.21
C SER A 241 -12.11 -14.17 -30.86
N SER A 242 -12.79 -13.82 -29.77
CA SER A 242 -12.52 -14.39 -28.45
C SER A 242 -12.80 -15.89 -28.40
N VAL A 243 -13.90 -16.32 -29.02
CA VAL A 243 -14.29 -17.73 -29.13
C VAL A 243 -13.23 -18.51 -29.90
N GLN A 244 -12.84 -18.04 -31.08
CA GLN A 244 -11.85 -18.73 -31.92
C GLN A 244 -10.46 -18.81 -31.27
N ILE A 245 -9.99 -17.73 -30.64
CA ILE A 245 -8.69 -17.74 -29.96
C ILE A 245 -8.71 -18.69 -28.76
N ALA A 246 -9.81 -18.69 -27.99
CA ALA A 246 -9.96 -19.62 -26.88
C ALA A 246 -10.04 -21.08 -27.35
N MET A 247 -10.69 -21.36 -28.49
CA MET A 247 -10.67 -22.69 -29.12
C MET A 247 -9.24 -23.16 -29.39
N ASN A 248 -8.39 -22.30 -29.95
CA ASN A 248 -6.99 -22.59 -30.24
C ASN A 248 -6.19 -22.84 -28.96
N LEU A 249 -6.38 -22.01 -27.92
CA LEU A 249 -5.72 -22.21 -26.62
C LEU A 249 -6.11 -23.52 -25.96
N MET A 250 -7.38 -23.91 -26.03
CA MET A 250 -7.87 -25.16 -25.45
C MET A 250 -7.28 -26.42 -26.10
N GLU A 251 -6.78 -26.34 -27.33
CA GLU A 251 -6.05 -27.45 -27.97
C GLU A 251 -4.71 -27.73 -27.29
N ARG A 252 -4.13 -26.70 -26.66
CA ARG A 252 -2.84 -26.74 -25.99
C ARG A 252 -2.99 -26.25 -24.56
N SER A 253 -4.09 -26.61 -23.89
CA SER A 253 -4.39 -26.14 -22.53
C SER A 253 -3.33 -26.55 -21.50
N ASP A 254 -2.58 -27.61 -21.77
CA ASP A 254 -1.46 -28.03 -20.92
C ASP A 254 -0.31 -27.01 -20.92
N GLU A 255 -0.12 -26.28 -22.02
CA GLU A 255 0.86 -25.18 -22.07
C GLU A 255 0.39 -23.98 -21.25
N VAL A 256 -0.90 -23.66 -21.29
CA VAL A 256 -1.49 -22.61 -20.44
C VAL A 256 -1.29 -22.95 -18.96
N ARG A 257 -1.59 -24.21 -18.57
CA ARG A 257 -1.38 -24.69 -17.20
C ARG A 257 0.10 -24.71 -16.81
N GLY A 258 0.96 -25.14 -17.73
CA GLY A 258 2.41 -25.14 -17.56
C GLY A 258 2.96 -23.73 -17.28
N GLU A 259 2.53 -22.74 -18.06
CA GLU A 259 2.93 -21.35 -17.86
C GLU A 259 2.37 -20.77 -16.56
N ALA A 260 1.10 -21.04 -16.21
CA ALA A 260 0.52 -20.59 -14.94
C ALA A 260 1.31 -21.13 -13.73
N LYS A 261 1.72 -22.40 -13.79
CA LYS A 261 2.58 -23.04 -12.79
C LYS A 261 3.97 -22.42 -12.76
N ALA A 262 4.57 -22.15 -13.92
CA ALA A 262 5.88 -21.53 -14.02
C ALA A 262 5.88 -20.10 -13.44
N LEU A 263 4.89 -19.28 -13.79
CA LEU A 263 4.66 -17.94 -13.21
C LEU A 263 4.59 -18.00 -11.69
N ARG A 264 3.77 -18.89 -11.13
CA ARG A 264 3.68 -19.04 -9.66
C ARG A 264 5.01 -19.51 -9.05
N GLY A 265 5.76 -20.36 -9.76
CA GLY A 265 7.09 -20.83 -9.36
C GLY A 265 8.15 -19.73 -9.29
N ARG A 266 8.00 -18.63 -10.04
CA ARG A 266 8.92 -17.46 -9.98
C ARG A 266 8.80 -16.69 -8.67
N ALA A 267 7.72 -16.86 -7.89
CA ALA A 267 7.48 -16.12 -6.66
C ALA A 267 8.57 -16.32 -5.61
N GLY A 268 9.02 -17.56 -5.36
CA GLY A 268 9.94 -17.87 -4.26
C GLY A 268 11.24 -17.04 -4.29
N PRO A 269 12.04 -17.13 -5.37
CA PRO A 269 13.25 -16.32 -5.52
C PRO A 269 12.97 -14.81 -5.53
N LEU A 270 11.92 -14.37 -6.23
CA LEU A 270 11.55 -12.95 -6.33
C LEU A 270 11.22 -12.34 -4.97
N LEU A 271 10.37 -13.00 -4.18
CA LEU A 271 9.95 -12.49 -2.87
C LEU A 271 11.13 -12.42 -1.90
N LYS A 272 12.05 -13.39 -1.96
CA LYS A 272 13.29 -13.36 -1.17
C LYS A 272 14.15 -12.13 -1.48
N GLU A 273 14.35 -11.82 -2.76
CA GLU A 273 15.08 -10.63 -3.21
C GLU A 273 14.44 -9.31 -2.72
N ILE A 274 13.11 -9.28 -2.65
CA ILE A 274 12.34 -8.14 -2.13
C ILE A 274 12.50 -7.99 -0.61
N GLU A 275 12.44 -9.10 0.12
CA GLU A 275 12.62 -9.13 1.58
C GLU A 275 14.06 -8.75 1.98
N GLU A 276 15.05 -9.16 1.19
CA GLU A 276 16.46 -8.76 1.40
C GLU A 276 16.64 -7.24 1.32
N ARG A 277 15.87 -6.57 0.45
CA ARG A 277 15.75 -5.10 0.32
C ARG A 277 14.91 -4.44 1.41
N GLY A 278 14.42 -5.19 2.38
CA GLY A 278 13.77 -4.67 3.58
C GLY A 278 12.27 -4.40 3.44
N TYR A 279 11.62 -4.92 2.40
CA TYR A 279 10.17 -4.84 2.26
C TYR A 279 9.50 -6.08 2.84
N GLY A 280 8.36 -5.89 3.51
CA GLY A 280 7.46 -7.00 3.84
C GLY A 280 6.61 -7.38 2.63
N VAL A 281 6.27 -8.66 2.50
CA VAL A 281 5.39 -9.17 1.45
C VAL A 281 4.24 -9.99 2.03
N HIS A 282 3.11 -10.00 1.33
CA HIS A 282 2.03 -10.97 1.56
C HIS A 282 1.72 -11.66 0.23
N PHE A 283 1.81 -12.99 0.22
CA PHE A 283 1.60 -13.81 -0.97
C PHE A 283 0.52 -14.86 -0.71
N GLY A 284 -0.62 -14.67 -1.37
CA GLY A 284 -1.74 -15.62 -1.34
C GLY A 284 -1.79 -16.52 -2.57
N ALA A 285 -2.98 -17.04 -2.88
CA ALA A 285 -3.25 -17.76 -4.10
C ALA A 285 -3.52 -16.77 -5.25
N GLY A 286 -2.82 -16.95 -6.37
CA GLY A 286 -2.91 -16.07 -7.53
C GLY A 286 -1.57 -15.90 -8.24
N ASN A 287 -1.50 -14.94 -9.16
CA ASN A 287 -0.28 -14.54 -9.88
C ASN A 287 0.23 -13.16 -9.45
N PHE A 288 0.01 -12.79 -8.20
CA PHE A 288 0.38 -11.49 -7.65
C PHE A 288 0.66 -11.59 -6.16
N TYR A 289 1.28 -10.57 -5.61
CA TYR A 289 1.54 -10.39 -4.17
C TYR A 289 1.30 -8.94 -3.76
N LEU A 290 1.22 -8.71 -2.46
CA LEU A 290 1.19 -7.37 -1.87
C LEU A 290 2.57 -7.04 -1.30
N LEU A 291 3.10 -5.89 -1.70
CA LEU A 291 4.32 -5.28 -1.16
C LEU A 291 3.91 -4.27 -0.07
N LYS A 292 4.46 -4.42 1.14
CA LYS A 292 4.22 -3.52 2.28
C LYS A 292 5.23 -2.36 2.23
N VAL A 293 4.77 -1.19 1.83
CA VAL A 293 5.60 0.01 1.62
C VAL A 293 5.32 1.07 2.69
N GLY A 294 4.09 1.17 3.18
CA GLY A 294 3.69 2.26 4.07
C GLY A 294 3.39 3.54 3.29
N ARG A 295 3.66 4.71 3.88
CA ARG A 295 3.27 6.02 3.33
C ARG A 295 3.71 6.28 1.88
N ASP A 296 4.85 5.71 1.48
CA ASP A 296 5.44 5.96 0.15
C ASP A 296 4.88 5.05 -0.95
N ALA A 297 3.82 4.28 -0.68
CA ALA A 297 3.22 3.37 -1.66
C ALA A 297 2.90 4.07 -2.99
N LYS A 298 2.27 5.25 -2.93
CA LYS A 298 1.97 6.05 -4.11
C LYS A 298 3.24 6.57 -4.79
N THR A 299 4.17 7.14 -4.02
CA THR A 299 5.45 7.68 -4.53
C THR A 299 6.25 6.62 -5.27
N LEU A 300 6.31 5.40 -4.73
CA LEU A 300 6.99 4.28 -5.37
C LEU A 300 6.28 3.82 -6.65
N CYS A 301 4.94 3.84 -6.68
CA CYS A 301 4.18 3.56 -7.90
C CYS A 301 4.50 4.56 -9.01
N ASP A 302 4.50 5.86 -8.69
CA ASP A 302 4.78 6.92 -9.66
C ASP A 302 6.23 6.82 -10.16
N PHE A 303 7.19 6.60 -9.26
CA PHE A 303 8.61 6.40 -9.59
C PHE A 303 8.85 5.22 -10.53
N CYS A 304 8.20 4.08 -10.27
CA CYS A 304 8.25 2.91 -11.15
C CYS A 304 7.63 3.23 -12.51
N ALA A 305 6.49 3.94 -12.54
CA ALA A 305 5.76 4.23 -13.76
C ALA A 305 6.55 5.15 -14.72
N GLU A 306 7.31 6.11 -14.19
CA GLU A 306 8.25 6.96 -14.95
C GLU A 306 9.36 6.14 -15.61
N ARG A 307 9.74 5.01 -15.00
CA ARG A 307 10.73 4.05 -15.53
C ARG A 307 10.11 2.95 -16.40
N GLY A 308 8.81 3.07 -16.71
CA GLY A 308 8.11 2.13 -17.56
C GLY A 308 7.72 0.81 -16.86
N VAL A 309 7.73 0.76 -15.52
CA VAL A 309 7.25 -0.36 -14.72
C VAL A 309 5.94 0.03 -14.03
N LEU A 310 4.85 -0.61 -14.42
CA LEU A 310 3.53 -0.32 -13.86
C LEU A 310 3.22 -1.31 -12.73
N ILE A 311 2.99 -0.80 -11.53
CA ILE A 311 2.53 -1.53 -10.35
C ILE A 311 1.24 -0.88 -9.82
N ARG A 312 0.49 -1.57 -8.95
CA ARG A 312 -0.87 -1.15 -8.58
C ARG A 312 -0.98 -0.73 -7.13
N ASP A 313 -1.09 0.59 -6.92
CA ASP A 313 -1.38 1.16 -5.61
C ASP A 313 -2.72 0.64 -5.04
N ARG A 314 -2.69 0.20 -3.78
CA ARG A 314 -3.84 -0.20 -2.97
C ARG A 314 -3.89 0.51 -1.62
N SER A 315 -3.01 1.47 -1.38
CA SER A 315 -2.86 2.16 -0.09
C SER A 315 -4.11 2.90 0.39
N MET A 316 -5.05 3.23 -0.51
CA MET A 316 -6.32 3.88 -0.19
C MET A 316 -7.49 2.90 -0.01
N TYR A 317 -7.28 1.59 -0.19
CA TYR A 317 -8.33 0.60 0.07
C TYR A 317 -8.37 0.29 1.57
N PRO A 318 -9.58 0.18 2.17
CA PRO A 318 -9.70 -0.18 3.58
C PRO A 318 -8.94 -1.47 3.91
N GLY A 319 -8.08 -1.42 4.94
CA GLY A 319 -7.27 -2.56 5.38
C GLY A 319 -6.04 -2.86 4.52
N MET A 320 -5.76 -2.03 3.51
CA MET A 320 -4.61 -2.15 2.59
C MET A 320 -3.65 -0.96 2.71
N GLU A 321 -3.73 -0.21 3.80
CA GLU A 321 -2.97 1.02 4.00
C GLU A 321 -1.48 0.75 3.79
N GLY A 322 -0.86 1.53 2.89
CA GLY A 322 0.55 1.42 2.53
C GLY A 322 0.94 0.18 1.70
N MET A 323 -0.02 -0.57 1.13
CA MET A 323 0.28 -1.74 0.31
C MET A 323 0.19 -1.46 -1.20
N ILE A 324 1.04 -2.11 -1.98
CA ILE A 324 1.01 -2.13 -3.45
C ILE A 324 0.80 -3.56 -3.92
N ARG A 325 -0.15 -3.79 -4.83
CA ARG A 325 -0.30 -5.08 -5.50
C ARG A 325 0.59 -5.15 -6.73
N ILE A 326 1.36 -6.23 -6.84
CA ILE A 326 2.30 -6.46 -7.93
C ILE A 326 2.06 -7.84 -8.55
N THR A 327 1.88 -7.87 -9.86
CA THR A 327 1.78 -9.10 -10.65
C THR A 327 3.14 -9.76 -10.74
N ILE A 328 3.20 -11.08 -10.66
CA ILE A 328 4.40 -11.85 -10.98
C ILE A 328 4.49 -11.95 -12.49
N GLY A 329 5.51 -11.32 -13.08
CA GLY A 329 5.74 -11.32 -14.53
C GLY A 329 6.75 -12.37 -14.99
N THR A 330 7.35 -12.12 -16.14
CA THR A 330 8.56 -12.80 -16.61
C THR A 330 9.78 -12.43 -15.74
N ASP A 331 10.84 -13.23 -15.80
CA ASP A 331 12.07 -12.95 -15.04
C ASP A 331 12.65 -11.58 -15.39
N ASP A 332 12.62 -11.19 -16.68
CA ASP A 332 13.06 -9.87 -17.13
C ASP A 332 12.22 -8.72 -16.56
N GLU A 333 10.89 -8.89 -16.49
CA GLU A 333 9.98 -7.90 -15.91
C GLU A 333 10.17 -7.78 -14.40
N ASN A 334 10.34 -8.91 -13.72
CA ASN A 334 10.60 -8.95 -12.28
C ASN A 334 11.96 -8.32 -11.94
N ASN A 335 13.00 -8.57 -12.76
CA ASN A 335 14.32 -7.94 -12.59
C ASN A 335 14.26 -6.42 -12.78
N LYS A 336 13.46 -5.93 -13.74
CA LYS A 336 13.23 -4.47 -13.90
C LYS A 336 12.55 -3.86 -12.69
N LEU A 337 11.61 -4.57 -12.05
CA LEU A 337 11.02 -4.12 -10.80
C LEU A 337 12.07 -4.03 -9.69
N LEU A 338 12.90 -5.07 -9.51
CA LEU A 338 13.98 -5.06 -8.51
C LEU A 338 14.94 -3.89 -8.74
N GLN A 339 15.31 -3.62 -9.99
CA GLN A 339 16.11 -2.45 -10.35
C GLN A 339 15.41 -1.13 -9.95
N CYS A 340 14.11 -0.99 -10.19
CA CYS A 340 13.36 0.20 -9.75
C CYS A 340 13.39 0.35 -8.22
N LEU A 341 13.33 -0.74 -7.44
CA LEU A 341 13.44 -0.68 -5.98
C LEU A 341 14.83 -0.19 -5.55
N ASP A 342 15.89 -0.68 -6.19
CA ASP A 342 17.27 -0.27 -5.91
C ASP A 342 17.49 1.21 -6.26
N GLU A 343 17.03 1.64 -7.45
CA GLU A 343 17.11 3.05 -7.86
C GLU A 343 16.27 3.98 -6.97
N PHE A 344 15.11 3.52 -6.50
CA PHE A 344 14.30 4.28 -5.55
C PHE A 344 15.05 4.46 -4.24
N ARG A 345 15.63 3.38 -3.70
CA ARG A 345 16.46 3.40 -2.50
C ARG A 345 17.64 4.36 -2.65
N ASP A 346 18.28 4.43 -3.80
CA ASP A 346 19.46 5.27 -4.03
C ASP A 346 19.16 6.76 -4.24
N SER A 347 17.92 7.10 -4.59
CA SER A 347 17.51 8.47 -4.94
C SER A 347 16.54 9.12 -3.95
N TYR A 348 15.99 8.36 -3.00
CA TYR A 348 15.03 8.84 -2.01
C TYR A 348 15.59 8.73 -0.59
N ALA A 349 15.46 9.80 0.20
CA ALA A 349 16.02 9.87 1.54
C ALA A 349 14.98 10.01 2.65
N VAL A 350 15.35 9.59 3.86
CA VAL A 350 14.70 10.01 5.10
C VAL A 350 15.75 10.73 5.95
N ILE A 351 15.55 12.03 6.12
CA ILE A 351 16.42 12.91 6.89
C ILE A 351 15.77 13.12 8.26
N PHE A 352 16.52 12.95 9.32
CA PHE A 352 16.03 13.07 10.69
C PHE A 352 16.65 14.30 11.37
N ASP A 353 15.86 14.97 12.20
CA ASP A 353 16.44 15.69 13.32
C ASP A 353 16.98 14.71 14.36
N LEU A 354 17.93 15.16 15.17
CA LEU A 354 18.50 14.35 16.25
C LEU A 354 17.73 14.55 17.56
N ASP A 355 17.68 15.79 18.01
CA ASP A 355 17.27 16.17 19.35
C ASP A 355 15.75 16.09 19.47
N ASP A 356 15.28 15.41 20.51
CA ASP A 356 13.87 15.12 20.79
C ASP A 356 13.11 14.41 19.65
N THR A 357 13.83 13.88 18.66
CA THR A 357 13.32 13.08 17.53
C THR A 357 13.89 11.67 17.57
N LEU A 358 15.23 11.53 17.55
CA LEU A 358 15.90 10.23 17.69
C LEU A 358 16.37 9.97 19.13
N VAL A 359 16.69 11.03 19.86
CA VAL A 359 17.27 11.02 21.21
C VAL A 359 16.43 11.91 22.13
N ASP A 360 16.13 11.45 23.35
CA ASP A 360 15.57 12.30 24.40
C ASP A 360 16.65 13.22 24.96
N THR A 361 16.49 14.52 24.76
CA THR A 361 17.44 15.54 25.22
C THR A 361 16.86 16.45 26.28
N SER A 362 15.60 16.22 26.64
CA SER A 362 14.82 17.08 27.54
C SER A 362 15.46 17.26 28.92
N ARG A 363 16.32 16.31 29.34
CA ARG A 363 16.98 16.32 30.64
C ARG A 363 18.41 16.84 30.61
N SER A 364 19.12 16.75 29.48
CA SER A 364 20.55 17.06 29.41
C SER A 364 20.80 18.57 29.26
N PHE A 365 20.07 19.25 28.38
CA PHE A 365 20.23 20.69 28.14
C PHE A 365 19.76 21.55 29.32
N ASP A 366 18.53 21.29 29.82
CA ASP A 366 18.00 22.02 30.99
C ASP A 366 18.91 21.85 32.22
N ALA A 367 19.38 20.62 32.48
CA ALA A 367 20.30 20.36 33.59
C ALA A 367 21.64 21.11 33.43
N THR A 368 22.14 21.21 32.20
CA THR A 368 23.36 21.96 31.88
C THR A 368 23.17 23.44 32.20
N VAL A 369 22.07 24.06 31.74
CA VAL A 369 21.77 25.47 32.01
C VAL A 369 21.62 25.70 33.52
N ILE A 370 20.87 24.84 34.21
CA ILE A 370 20.65 24.94 35.67
C ILE A 370 21.98 24.87 36.43
N GLU A 371 22.85 23.94 36.08
CA GLU A 371 24.13 23.75 36.76
C GLU A 371 25.13 24.88 36.42
N LEU A 372 25.17 25.39 35.18
CA LEU A 372 25.99 26.55 34.84
C LEU A 372 25.53 27.81 35.57
N VAL A 373 24.23 28.07 35.60
CA VAL A 373 23.69 29.23 36.33
C VAL A 373 24.01 29.11 37.82
N LYS A 374 23.89 27.92 38.40
CA LYS A 374 24.25 27.66 39.80
C LYS A 374 25.73 27.88 40.06
N ARG A 375 26.63 27.40 39.20
CA ARG A 375 28.09 27.57 39.33
C ARG A 375 28.53 29.03 39.31
N HIS A 376 27.88 29.86 38.48
CA HIS A 376 28.29 31.25 38.27
C HIS A 376 27.53 32.25 39.16
N SER A 377 26.36 31.91 39.69
CA SER A 377 25.55 32.79 40.55
C SER A 377 25.47 32.39 42.02
N ASP A 378 26.04 31.24 42.40
CA ASP A 378 25.93 30.59 43.72
C ASP A 378 24.48 30.36 44.18
N LYS A 379 23.52 30.45 43.25
CA LYS A 379 22.08 30.30 43.51
C LYS A 379 21.49 29.26 42.57
N PRO A 380 20.66 28.33 43.06
CA PRO A 380 20.00 27.37 42.19
C PRO A 380 19.12 28.08 41.15
N LEU A 381 18.96 27.47 39.99
CA LEU A 381 17.97 27.84 38.98
C LEU A 381 16.82 26.84 39.06
N ASP A 382 15.61 27.34 39.28
CA ASP A 382 14.43 26.50 39.12
C ASP A 382 14.16 26.30 37.63
N ARG A 383 13.77 25.09 37.22
CA ARG A 383 13.40 24.80 35.84
C ARG A 383 12.26 25.71 35.36
N ALA A 384 11.34 26.09 36.26
CA ALA A 384 10.30 27.07 35.93
C ALA A 384 10.87 28.43 35.48
N GLU A 385 11.95 28.91 36.10
CA GLU A 385 12.61 30.18 35.74
C GLU A 385 13.26 30.11 34.34
N LEU A 386 13.81 28.94 33.97
CA LEU A 386 14.33 28.70 32.62
C LEU A 386 13.21 28.68 31.57
N LEU A 387 12.10 28.01 31.89
CA LEU A 387 10.93 27.94 31.00
C LEU A 387 10.30 29.32 30.80
N ASP A 388 10.18 30.11 31.87
CA ASP A 388 9.69 31.49 31.80
C ASP A 388 10.58 32.36 30.89
N LEU A 389 11.92 32.25 31.02
CA LEU A 389 12.83 32.97 30.14
C LEU A 389 12.64 32.58 28.67
N ARG A 390 12.53 31.28 28.37
CA ARG A 390 12.31 30.81 26.99
C ARG A 390 10.97 31.30 26.44
N ALA A 391 9.94 31.41 27.28
CA ALA A 391 8.63 31.96 26.90
C ALA A 391 8.67 33.45 26.55
N GLU A 392 9.66 34.21 27.01
CA GLU A 392 9.87 35.62 26.61
C GLU A 392 10.37 35.76 25.17
N GLY A 393 10.91 34.69 24.59
CA GLY A 393 11.42 34.63 23.21
C GLY A 393 12.86 35.15 23.05
N GLY A 394 13.58 34.58 22.08
CA GLY A 394 14.97 34.96 21.75
C GLY A 394 16.07 34.22 22.53
N PHE A 395 15.71 33.30 23.43
CA PHE A 395 16.64 32.53 24.28
C PHE A 395 16.51 31.01 24.06
N ASN A 396 16.32 30.60 22.80
CA ASN A 396 16.22 29.17 22.45
C ASN A 396 17.59 28.47 22.44
N ASP A 397 18.68 29.23 22.27
CA ASP A 397 20.05 28.72 22.42
C ASP A 397 20.41 28.70 23.92
N ASP A 398 20.81 27.54 24.43
CA ASP A 398 21.08 27.34 25.86
C ASP A 398 22.20 28.21 26.41
N TRP A 399 23.16 28.58 25.56
CA TRP A 399 24.26 29.46 25.96
C TRP A 399 23.76 30.89 26.09
N ASP A 400 22.92 31.35 25.16
CA ASP A 400 22.29 32.67 25.24
C ASP A 400 21.32 32.76 26.42
N ALA A 401 20.53 31.72 26.68
CA ALA A 401 19.67 31.62 27.85
C ALA A 401 20.47 31.69 29.16
N THR A 402 21.56 30.93 29.26
CA THR A 402 22.44 30.92 30.44
C THR A 402 23.05 32.31 30.69
N VAL A 403 23.55 32.98 29.64
CA VAL A 403 24.11 34.33 29.75
C VAL A 403 23.06 35.32 30.24
N GLU A 404 21.84 35.27 29.73
CA GLU A 404 20.76 36.16 30.14
C GLU A 404 20.31 35.91 31.58
N LEU A 405 20.17 34.65 32.01
CA LEU A 405 19.85 34.30 33.40
C LEU A 405 20.91 34.82 34.37
N LEU A 406 22.19 34.66 34.02
CA LEU A 406 23.30 35.17 34.82
C LEU A 406 23.30 36.70 34.86
N ARG A 407 23.03 37.36 33.73
CA ARG A 407 22.90 38.82 33.65
C ARG A 407 21.79 39.33 34.58
N ARG A 408 20.61 38.68 34.58
CA ARG A 408 19.48 39.01 35.49
C ARG A 408 19.84 38.82 36.96
N ARG A 409 20.77 37.92 37.25
CA ARG A 409 21.30 37.66 38.59
C ARG A 409 22.49 38.54 38.96
N GLY A 410 22.85 39.51 38.11
CA GLY A 410 23.94 40.46 38.35
C GLY A 410 25.34 39.90 38.06
N VAL A 411 25.43 38.78 37.35
CA VAL A 411 26.69 38.12 36.98
C VAL A 411 26.99 38.42 35.50
N ALA A 412 28.16 39.03 35.24
CA ALA A 412 28.59 39.36 33.89
C ALA A 412 29.49 38.26 33.32
N VAL A 413 28.98 37.54 32.32
CA VAL A 413 29.70 36.51 31.57
C VAL A 413 29.52 36.74 30.07
N THR A 414 30.45 36.23 29.27
CA THR A 414 30.30 36.21 27.81
C THR A 414 29.78 34.86 27.35
N ARG A 415 29.09 34.85 26.20
CA ARG A 415 28.64 33.62 25.54
C ARG A 415 29.79 32.62 25.30
N GLY A 416 30.97 33.12 24.90
CA GLY A 416 32.15 32.28 24.67
C GLY A 416 32.66 31.58 25.93
N GLN A 417 32.61 32.25 27.09
CA GLN A 417 32.97 31.64 28.38
C GLN A 417 31.97 30.55 28.76
N ILE A 418 30.68 30.85 28.68
CA ILE A 418 29.62 29.89 28.99
C ILE A 418 29.67 28.67 28.07
N ALA A 419 29.85 28.86 26.75
CA ALA A 419 29.98 27.74 25.82
C ALA A 419 31.25 26.90 26.10
N GLY A 420 32.37 27.53 26.47
CA GLY A 420 33.61 26.83 26.78
C GLY A 420 33.54 25.91 28.00
N GLU A 421 32.81 26.32 29.05
CA GLU A 421 32.56 25.50 30.24
C GLU A 421 31.35 24.57 30.08
N GLY A 422 30.36 25.01 29.31
CA GLY A 422 29.10 24.33 29.11
C GLY A 422 29.21 23.08 28.29
N VAL A 423 30.04 23.05 27.23
CA VAL A 423 30.18 21.84 26.38
C VAL A 423 30.72 20.64 27.16
N PRO A 424 31.83 20.73 27.94
CA PRO A 424 32.29 19.61 28.76
C PRO A 424 31.26 19.13 29.79
N LEU A 425 30.56 20.07 30.45
CA LEU A 425 29.52 19.75 31.42
C LEU A 425 28.31 19.08 30.78
N TYR A 426 27.87 19.60 29.63
CA TYR A 426 26.82 19.01 28.82
C TYR A 426 27.15 17.58 28.44
N LEU A 427 28.37 17.31 27.95
CA LEU A 427 28.79 15.96 27.58
C LEU A 427 28.78 14.98 28.76
N GLU A 428 29.11 15.45 29.97
CA GLU A 428 29.01 14.64 31.20
C GLU A 428 27.55 14.29 31.50
N LEU A 429 26.68 15.30 31.55
CA LEU A 429 25.26 15.13 31.88
C LEU A 429 24.52 14.34 30.80
N ALA A 430 24.82 14.56 29.53
CA ALA A 430 24.18 13.90 28.40
C ALA A 430 24.43 12.39 28.38
N ARG A 431 25.65 11.94 28.76
CA ARG A 431 25.96 10.50 28.85
C ARG A 431 25.09 9.74 29.85
N GLU A 432 24.63 10.43 30.89
CA GLU A 432 23.82 9.84 31.95
C GLU A 432 22.32 10.04 31.75
N ASN A 433 21.92 10.98 30.89
CA ASN A 433 20.54 11.46 30.82
C ASN A 433 19.91 11.48 29.41
N GLU A 434 20.66 11.19 28.35
CA GLU A 434 20.11 11.05 27.01
C GLU A 434 19.88 9.59 26.63
N ASP A 435 18.64 9.27 26.25
CA ASP A 435 18.21 7.94 25.86
C ASP A 435 17.69 7.92 24.41
N LEU A 436 17.81 6.79 23.73
CA LEU A 436 17.23 6.63 22.40
C LEU A 436 15.70 6.55 22.48
N PHE A 437 14.99 7.36 21.69
CA PHE A 437 13.56 7.17 21.49
C PHE A 437 13.24 6.02 20.52
N ILE A 438 14.17 5.71 19.63
CA ILE A 438 13.98 4.72 18.57
C ILE A 438 15.00 3.58 18.64
N LYS A 439 14.52 2.36 18.36
CA LYS A 439 15.39 1.18 18.26
C LYS A 439 16.27 1.27 17.01
N ILE A 440 17.58 1.10 17.18
CA ILE A 440 18.56 1.09 16.08
C ILE A 440 18.22 0.03 15.02
N ASP A 441 17.67 -1.12 15.40
CA ASP A 441 17.30 -2.16 14.44
C ASP A 441 16.15 -1.75 13.52
N LEU A 442 15.26 -0.86 13.97
CA LEU A 442 14.23 -0.28 13.10
C LEU A 442 14.87 0.64 12.05
N LEU A 443 15.82 1.48 12.46
CA LEU A 443 16.57 2.34 11.54
C LEU A 443 17.40 1.53 10.54
N LYS A 444 18.02 0.42 10.95
CA LYS A 444 18.71 -0.50 10.03
C LYS A 444 17.78 -1.10 8.98
N LYS A 445 16.55 -1.47 9.37
CA LYS A 445 15.53 -1.93 8.40
C LYS A 445 15.15 -0.81 7.43
N LEU A 446 14.96 0.41 7.93
CA LEU A 446 14.65 1.57 7.10
C LEU A 446 15.79 1.90 6.12
N ALA A 447 17.04 1.78 6.54
CA ALA A 447 18.24 2.01 5.72
C ALA A 447 18.39 1.04 4.52
N LYS A 448 17.70 -0.10 4.56
CA LYS A 448 17.62 -1.00 3.40
C LYS A 448 16.76 -0.45 2.27
N ARG A 449 15.81 0.45 2.59
CA ARG A 449 14.82 0.99 1.65
C ARG A 449 15.08 2.45 1.28
N TYR A 450 15.84 3.17 2.09
CA TYR A 450 16.07 4.60 1.96
C TYR A 450 17.49 4.96 2.35
N ARG A 451 17.98 6.08 1.82
CA ARG A 451 19.19 6.72 2.33
C ARG A 451 18.85 7.50 3.59
N LEU A 452 19.58 7.26 4.67
CA LEU A 452 19.31 7.91 5.95
C LEU A 452 20.35 8.98 6.25
N PHE A 453 19.87 10.16 6.64
CA PHE A 453 20.71 11.28 7.08
C PHE A 453 20.19 11.86 8.39
N ILE A 454 21.09 12.51 9.15
CA ILE A 454 20.71 13.35 10.28
C ILE A 454 21.11 14.79 9.95
N ALA A 455 20.23 15.75 10.22
CA ALA A 455 20.52 17.18 10.17
C ALA A 455 20.20 17.79 11.54
N THR A 456 21.22 18.11 12.32
CA THR A 456 21.10 18.51 13.73
C THR A 456 21.67 19.89 14.01
N GLY A 457 21.10 20.57 15.00
CA GLY A 457 21.64 21.81 15.56
C GLY A 457 22.91 21.61 16.39
N ARG A 458 23.30 20.38 16.73
CA ARG A 458 24.56 20.09 17.44
C ARG A 458 25.78 20.38 16.57
N THR A 459 26.87 20.77 17.22
CA THR A 459 28.22 20.79 16.65
C THR A 459 28.85 19.40 16.70
N ARG A 460 29.90 19.15 15.90
CA ARG A 460 30.66 17.90 15.99
C ARG A 460 31.14 17.57 17.40
N PRO A 461 31.72 18.50 18.18
CA PRO A 461 32.11 18.24 19.58
C PRO A 461 30.95 17.85 20.50
N GLU A 462 29.71 18.28 20.21
CA GLU A 462 28.51 17.91 20.97
C GLU A 462 27.94 16.56 20.51
N TYR A 463 28.14 16.17 19.25
CA TYR A 463 27.61 14.92 18.67
C TYR A 463 28.57 13.72 18.80
N GLU A 464 29.83 13.88 18.36
CA GLU A 464 30.76 12.76 18.16
C GLU A 464 30.99 11.92 19.43
N PRO A 465 31.24 12.53 20.61
CA PRO A 465 31.54 11.77 21.82
C PRO A 465 30.34 10.99 22.39
N LEU A 466 29.12 11.31 21.96
CA LEU A 466 27.88 10.72 22.47
C LEU A 466 27.29 9.70 21.50
N TRP A 467 27.16 10.07 20.23
CA TRP A 467 26.23 9.41 19.31
C TRP A 467 26.84 8.88 18.02
N ALA A 468 28.09 9.24 17.69
CA ALA A 468 28.74 8.77 16.45
C ALA A 468 28.86 7.24 16.38
N GLY A 469 29.19 6.58 17.50
CA GLY A 469 29.27 5.11 17.56
C GLY A 469 27.91 4.42 17.35
N THR A 470 26.82 5.11 17.70
CA THR A 470 25.45 4.58 17.62
C THR A 470 24.85 4.76 16.23
N PHE A 471 24.96 5.97 15.66
CA PHE A 471 24.31 6.31 14.38
C PHE A 471 25.22 6.15 13.17
N GLY A 472 26.54 6.22 13.32
CA GLY A 472 27.50 6.06 12.23
C GLY A 472 27.37 4.75 11.42
N PRO A 473 27.02 3.60 12.03
CA PRO A 473 26.78 2.37 11.28
C PRO A 473 25.47 2.32 10.47
N VAL A 474 24.57 3.29 10.65
CA VAL A 474 23.20 3.25 10.08
C VAL A 474 22.92 4.42 9.15
N PHE A 475 23.39 5.61 9.50
CA PHE A 475 23.20 6.82 8.72
C PHE A 475 24.39 7.04 7.79
N GLU A 476 24.12 7.43 6.55
CA GLU A 476 25.17 7.70 5.57
C GLU A 476 26.01 8.92 5.96
N LYS A 477 25.35 9.93 6.55
CA LYS A 477 26.01 11.13 7.08
C LYS A 477 25.16 11.83 8.12
N VAL A 478 25.84 12.42 9.10
CA VAL A 478 25.26 13.38 10.05
C VAL A 478 25.80 14.77 9.71
N TYR A 479 24.90 15.71 9.49
CA TYR A 479 25.17 17.12 9.24
C TYR A 479 25.02 17.89 10.56
N CYS A 480 26.15 18.13 11.22
CA CYS A 480 26.24 19.03 12.37
C CYS A 480 26.26 20.50 11.91
N LYS A 481 25.92 21.44 12.79
CA LYS A 481 25.84 22.87 12.45
C LYS A 481 27.16 23.43 11.92
N ASP A 482 28.29 22.94 12.42
CA ASP A 482 29.64 23.33 12.03
C ASP A 482 30.13 22.65 10.74
N ASP A 483 29.36 21.71 10.18
CA ASP A 483 29.59 21.12 8.85
C ASP A 483 29.12 22.04 7.73
N THR A 484 28.28 23.03 8.07
CA THR A 484 27.65 23.96 7.13
C THR A 484 27.88 25.41 7.56
N PRO A 485 29.15 25.84 7.70
CA PRO A 485 29.46 27.17 8.22
C PRO A 485 28.86 28.27 7.33
N GLY A 486 28.14 29.19 7.96
CA GLY A 486 27.52 30.34 7.29
C GLY A 486 26.12 30.07 6.75
N LEU A 487 25.60 28.84 6.83
CA LEU A 487 24.18 28.60 6.57
C LEU A 487 23.34 29.02 7.78
N PRO A 488 22.17 29.64 7.56
CA PRO A 488 21.24 29.96 8.65
C PRO A 488 20.72 28.68 9.33
N PRO A 489 20.46 28.71 10.66
CA PRO A 489 19.83 27.59 11.35
C PRO A 489 18.35 27.43 10.93
N LYS A 490 17.73 26.31 11.34
CA LYS A 490 16.28 26.11 11.23
C LYS A 490 15.54 27.34 11.82
N PRO A 491 14.44 27.82 11.23
CA PRO A 491 13.61 27.19 10.20
C PRO A 491 14.11 27.34 8.75
N ALA A 492 15.30 27.91 8.52
CA ALA A 492 15.83 28.02 7.17
C ALA A 492 16.04 26.63 6.53
N PRO A 493 15.76 26.46 5.23
CA PRO A 493 15.82 25.15 4.55
C PRO A 493 17.23 24.76 4.09
N ASP A 494 18.19 25.67 4.18
CA ASP A 494 19.50 25.60 3.53
C ASP A 494 20.28 24.32 3.87
N VAL A 495 20.24 23.87 5.13
CA VAL A 495 20.91 22.63 5.55
C VAL A 495 20.27 21.42 4.86
N LEU A 496 18.95 21.32 4.84
CA LEU A 496 18.23 20.21 4.19
C LEU A 496 18.43 20.22 2.67
N GLN A 497 18.35 21.41 2.04
CA GLN A 497 18.68 21.58 0.63
C GLN A 497 20.12 21.12 0.34
N LYS A 498 21.06 21.43 1.24
CA LYS A 498 22.45 20.98 1.11
C LYS A 498 22.59 19.47 1.19
N VAL A 499 21.82 18.79 2.04
CA VAL A 499 21.77 17.32 2.06
C VAL A 499 21.30 16.79 0.71
N ILE A 500 20.19 17.32 0.16
CA ILE A 500 19.65 16.94 -1.14
C ILE A 500 20.67 17.12 -2.26
N GLU A 501 21.28 18.31 -2.36
CA GLU A 501 22.27 18.66 -3.38
C GLU A 501 23.51 17.77 -3.31
N ASN A 502 24.11 17.62 -2.12
CA ASN A 502 25.36 16.88 -1.95
C ASN A 502 25.22 15.39 -2.30
N HIS A 503 24.02 14.84 -2.15
CA HIS A 503 23.74 13.42 -2.33
C HIS A 503 22.96 13.11 -3.62
N GLY A 504 22.63 14.13 -4.42
CA GLY A 504 21.91 13.98 -5.68
C GLY A 504 20.52 13.37 -5.51
N LEU A 505 19.84 13.69 -4.41
CA LEU A 505 18.54 13.10 -4.07
C LEU A 505 17.45 13.67 -4.96
N ALA A 506 16.56 12.81 -5.47
CA ALA A 506 15.41 13.20 -6.28
C ALA A 506 14.23 13.65 -5.40
N GLY A 507 14.23 13.25 -4.13
CA GLY A 507 13.22 13.60 -3.14
C GLY A 507 13.52 12.94 -1.80
N GLY A 508 12.62 13.11 -0.85
CA GLY A 508 12.76 12.49 0.46
C GLY A 508 11.76 13.02 1.47
N LEU A 509 11.99 12.63 2.71
CA LEU A 509 11.19 13.00 3.87
C LEU A 509 12.09 13.65 4.91
N TYR A 510 11.51 14.54 5.68
CA TYR A 510 12.13 15.05 6.89
C TYR A 510 11.33 14.62 8.13
N VAL A 511 12.01 14.14 9.16
CA VAL A 511 11.41 13.73 10.43
C VAL A 511 11.93 14.66 11.52
N GLY A 512 11.04 15.34 12.23
CA GLY A 512 11.41 16.25 13.31
C GLY A 512 10.29 16.41 14.34
N ASN A 513 10.51 17.22 15.37
CA ASN A 513 9.55 17.37 16.47
C ASN A 513 9.14 18.82 16.74
N SER A 514 9.66 19.80 15.99
CA SER A 514 9.39 21.23 16.21
C SER A 514 8.66 21.90 15.05
N ILE A 515 8.11 23.10 15.30
CA ILE A 515 7.54 23.96 14.25
C ILE A 515 8.62 24.37 13.23
N ASP A 516 9.85 24.61 13.68
CA ASP A 516 10.94 25.03 12.81
C ASP A 516 11.42 23.91 11.90
N ASP A 517 11.34 22.65 12.36
CA ASP A 517 11.55 21.47 11.53
C ASP A 517 10.56 21.41 10.36
N MET A 518 9.27 21.61 10.64
CA MET A 518 8.22 21.56 9.62
C MET A 518 8.41 22.66 8.59
N LYS A 519 8.73 23.88 9.03
CA LYS A 519 9.02 25.01 8.13
C LYS A 519 10.27 24.79 7.29
N SER A 520 11.34 24.23 7.89
CA SER A 520 12.59 23.91 7.18
C SER A 520 12.36 22.87 6.09
N ALA A 521 11.62 21.79 6.41
CA ALA A 521 11.24 20.76 5.44
C ALA A 521 10.43 21.33 4.27
N ALA A 522 9.39 22.11 4.57
CA ALA A 522 8.56 22.75 3.55
C ALA A 522 9.38 23.68 2.65
N GLY A 523 10.28 24.48 3.23
CA GLY A 523 11.19 25.34 2.47
C GLY A 523 12.22 24.58 1.61
N ALA A 524 12.54 23.34 1.99
CA ALA A 524 13.39 22.43 1.22
C ALA A 524 12.62 21.60 0.18
N GLY A 525 11.29 21.72 0.13
CA GLY A 525 10.43 20.92 -0.74
C GLY A 525 10.30 19.46 -0.32
N LEU A 526 10.49 19.17 0.97
CA LEU A 526 10.34 17.83 1.56
C LEU A 526 9.02 17.72 2.31
N ASP A 527 8.37 16.56 2.20
CA ASP A 527 7.28 16.18 3.11
C ASP A 527 7.84 15.99 4.52
N ALA A 528 7.13 16.50 5.52
CA ALA A 528 7.53 16.39 6.91
C ALA A 528 6.68 15.38 7.69
N ILE A 529 7.34 14.52 8.47
CA ILE A 529 6.73 13.70 9.52
C ILE A 529 7.10 14.34 10.84
N ALA A 530 6.10 14.79 11.58
CA ALA A 530 6.29 15.33 12.90
C ALA A 530 6.17 14.24 13.97
N VAL A 531 6.89 14.41 15.08
CA VAL A 531 6.71 13.60 16.28
C VAL A 531 6.44 14.51 17.47
N ALA A 532 5.30 14.31 18.15
CA ALA A 532 4.81 15.17 19.22
C ALA A 532 5.47 14.83 20.58
N THR A 533 6.80 14.89 20.65
CA THR A 533 7.56 14.59 21.89
C THR A 533 7.48 15.73 22.91
N ASN A 534 7.66 16.97 22.46
CA ASN A 534 7.68 18.18 23.30
C ASN A 534 6.84 19.34 22.72
N THR A 535 6.33 19.20 21.50
CA THR A 535 5.48 20.19 20.82
C THR A 535 4.09 19.59 20.60
N GLU A 536 3.05 20.39 20.82
CA GLU A 536 1.66 19.94 20.65
C GLU A 536 1.39 19.52 19.19
N ALA A 537 0.73 18.37 19.02
CA ALA A 537 0.44 17.80 17.70
C ALA A 537 -0.32 18.76 16.77
N ALA A 538 -1.24 19.57 17.34
CA ALA A 538 -2.00 20.56 16.59
C ALA A 538 -1.10 21.63 15.95
N LEU A 539 -0.11 22.13 16.70
CA LEU A 539 0.83 23.13 16.21
C LEU A 539 1.74 22.57 15.11
N LEU A 540 2.13 21.30 15.22
CA LEU A 540 2.94 20.61 14.19
C LEU A 540 2.15 20.42 12.90
N ALA A 541 0.88 20.02 13.00
CA ALA A 541 -0.01 19.93 11.85
C ALA A 541 -0.24 21.30 11.19
N GLU A 542 -0.50 22.36 11.96
CA GLU A 542 -0.63 23.73 11.46
C GLU A 542 0.64 24.25 10.79
N ALA A 543 1.81 23.80 11.26
CA ALA A 543 3.10 24.14 10.67
C ALA A 543 3.42 23.40 9.36
N GLY A 544 2.55 22.48 8.92
CA GLY A 544 2.67 21.79 7.63
C GLY A 544 3.16 20.35 7.69
N ALA A 545 3.13 19.70 8.86
CA ALA A 545 3.40 18.27 8.95
C ALA A 545 2.41 17.46 8.10
N ALA A 546 2.92 16.60 7.23
CA ALA A 546 2.09 15.67 6.44
C ALA A 546 1.51 14.54 7.31
N LEU A 547 2.21 14.20 8.39
CA LEU A 547 1.79 13.23 9.39
C LEU A 547 2.35 13.63 10.75
N VAL A 548 1.56 13.50 11.81
CA VAL A 548 2.00 13.72 13.19
C VAL A 548 1.90 12.40 13.95
N LEU A 549 3.00 11.99 14.58
CA LEU A 549 3.10 10.78 15.39
C LEU A 549 3.11 11.13 16.87
N ASP A 550 2.45 10.30 17.68
CA ASP A 550 2.45 10.46 19.14
C ASP A 550 3.81 10.08 19.76
N SER A 551 4.55 9.17 19.13
CA SER A 551 5.85 8.69 19.61
C SER A 551 6.83 8.46 18.47
N PRO A 552 8.14 8.69 18.67
CA PRO A 552 9.14 8.37 17.65
C PRO A 552 9.18 6.87 17.31
N SER A 553 8.78 6.03 18.26
CA SER A 553 8.69 4.57 18.06
C SER A 553 7.62 4.17 17.02
N ASP A 554 6.64 5.03 16.73
CA ASP A 554 5.59 4.76 15.75
C ASP A 554 6.06 4.89 14.30
N ILE A 555 7.28 5.37 14.06
CA ILE A 555 7.81 5.48 12.70
C ILE A 555 7.84 4.14 11.95
N GLY A 556 7.99 3.03 12.68
CA GLY A 556 7.95 1.69 12.07
C GLY A 556 6.59 1.38 11.44
N LYS A 557 5.49 1.88 12.02
CA LYS A 557 4.14 1.72 11.45
C LYS A 557 3.99 2.48 10.15
N VAL A 558 4.59 3.68 10.07
CA VAL A 558 4.56 4.54 8.88
C VAL A 558 5.16 3.86 7.64
N PHE A 559 6.19 3.04 7.84
CA PHE A 559 6.89 2.33 6.77
C PHE A 559 6.58 0.81 6.73
N MET A 560 5.70 0.32 7.62
CA MET A 560 5.33 -1.09 7.77
C MET A 560 6.51 -2.04 8.07
N LEU A 561 7.35 -1.69 9.06
CA LEU A 561 8.63 -2.36 9.41
C LEU A 561 8.66 -3.14 10.74
#